data_AF-A0A482ZZG9-F1
#
_entry.id   AF-A0A482ZZG9-F1
#
_cell.length_a   1.000
_cell.length_b   1.000
_cell.length_c   1.000
_cell.angle_alpha   90.00
_cell.angle_beta   90.00
_cell.angle_gamma   90.00
#
_symmetry.space_group_name_H-M   'P 1'
#
loop_
_entity.id
_entity.type
_entity.pdbx_description
1 polymer ?
#
loop_
_entity_poly.entity_id
_entity_poly.type
_entity_poly.pdbx_seq_one_letter_code
_entity_poly.pdbx_strand_id
1 'polypeptide(L)'
;MQNTIKMYGIKNCDTIKKAQKFLTENGVKFEFIDFRQTPIDMQTLQSFVDGVGWDKLINKRSTTYRNLSDNDKQNITIQLTLENPTLIKRPVLVTENGVMVGFSEKTYTI
;
A
#
# COMPACT_ATOMS: atom_id res chain seq x y z
N MET A 1 21.11 1.38 -12.48
CA MET A 1 19.78 1.83 -12.05
C MET A 1 19.52 1.16 -10.71
N GLN A 2 19.33 1.93 -9.64
CA GLN A 2 19.07 1.34 -8.32
C GLN A 2 17.60 0.97 -8.26
N ASN A 3 17.29 -0.31 -8.42
CA ASN A 3 15.94 -0.84 -8.27
C ASN A 3 15.61 -0.95 -6.78
N THR A 4 15.44 0.20 -6.14
CA THR A 4 15.12 0.28 -4.73
C THR A 4 13.65 -0.05 -4.54
N ILE A 5 13.36 -1.05 -3.72
CA ILE A 5 12.01 -1.43 -3.34
C ILE A 5 11.32 -0.24 -2.66
N LYS A 6 10.07 0.04 -2.99
CA LYS A 6 9.32 1.14 -2.36
C LYS A 6 8.25 0.59 -1.44
N MET A 7 8.30 0.98 -0.18
CA MET A 7 7.29 0.66 0.82
C MET A 7 6.45 1.90 1.10
N TYR A 8 5.16 1.77 0.85
CA TYR A 8 4.18 2.83 1.06
C TYR A 8 3.32 2.51 2.28
N GLY A 9 3.09 3.50 3.14
CA GLY A 9 2.28 3.29 4.33
C GLY A 9 2.08 4.52 5.20
N ILE A 10 1.85 4.31 6.49
CA ILE A 10 1.80 5.38 7.50
C ILE A 10 2.74 4.97 8.64
N LYS A 11 3.65 5.87 9.04
CA LYS A 11 4.74 5.57 9.99
C LYS A 11 4.27 4.99 11.33
N ASN A 12 3.10 5.40 11.81
CA ASN A 12 2.51 4.95 13.08
C ASN A 12 1.59 3.72 12.91
N CYS A 13 2.10 2.66 12.28
CA CYS A 13 1.39 1.39 12.14
C CYS A 13 2.34 0.23 12.48
N ASP A 14 1.94 -0.65 13.39
CA ASP A 14 2.78 -1.77 13.84
C ASP A 14 3.14 -2.72 12.71
N THR A 15 2.24 -2.89 11.74
CA THR A 15 2.48 -3.68 10.52
C THR A 15 3.60 -3.10 9.66
N ILE A 16 3.71 -1.76 9.58
CA ILE A 16 4.81 -1.09 8.87
C ILE A 16 6.13 -1.34 9.58
N LYS A 17 6.17 -1.17 10.92
CA LYS A 17 7.39 -1.42 11.71
C LYS A 17 7.88 -2.86 11.54
N LYS A 18 6.97 -3.85 11.55
CA LYS A 18 7.30 -5.25 11.30
C LYS A 18 7.86 -5.46 9.89
N ALA A 19 7.22 -4.89 8.88
CA ALA A 19 7.66 -5.00 7.49
C ALA A 19 9.05 -4.38 7.27
N GLN A 20 9.28 -3.17 7.80
CA GLN A 20 10.57 -2.49 7.72
C GLN A 20 11.66 -3.31 8.41
N LYS A 21 11.39 -3.79 9.62
CA LYS A 21 12.33 -4.62 10.38
C LYS A 21 12.70 -5.88 9.59
N PHE A 22 11.71 -6.59 9.06
CA PHE A 22 11.93 -7.79 8.26
C PHE A 22 12.82 -7.53 7.04
N LEU A 23 12.53 -6.48 6.25
CA LEU A 23 13.35 -6.15 5.08
C LEU A 23 14.78 -5.77 5.47
N THR A 24 14.94 -4.96 6.52
CA THR A 24 16.27 -4.58 7.02
C THR A 24 17.05 -5.78 7.53
N GLU A 25 16.42 -6.71 8.25
CA GLU A 25 17.04 -7.95 8.75
C GLU A 25 17.47 -8.88 7.60
N ASN A 26 16.74 -8.86 6.48
CA ASN A 26 17.12 -9.60 5.26
C ASN A 26 18.09 -8.81 4.36
N GLY A 27 18.58 -7.66 4.79
CA GLY A 27 19.53 -6.84 4.02
C GLY A 27 18.92 -6.17 2.78
N VAL A 28 17.59 -6.13 2.68
CA VAL A 28 16.87 -5.56 1.55
C VAL A 28 16.80 -4.04 1.69
N LYS A 29 17.34 -3.32 0.71
CA LYS A 29 17.24 -1.85 0.65
C LYS A 29 15.86 -1.45 0.14
N PHE A 30 15.18 -0.59 0.90
CA PHE A 30 13.89 -0.04 0.51
C PHE A 30 13.76 1.44 0.87
N GLU A 31 12.91 2.14 0.13
CA GLU A 31 12.49 3.52 0.38
C GLU A 31 11.12 3.49 1.04
N PHE A 32 10.96 4.15 2.20
CA PHE A 32 9.66 4.27 2.86
C PHE A 32 8.98 5.60 2.54
N ILE A 33 7.77 5.53 2.00
CA ILE A 33 6.94 6.68 1.61
C ILE A 33 5.70 6.70 2.50
N ASP A 34 5.53 7.78 3.27
CA ASP A 34 4.36 7.97 4.11
C ASP A 34 3.26 8.70 3.33
N PHE A 35 2.07 8.09 3.20
CA PHE A 35 0.93 8.67 2.51
C PHE A 35 0.46 10.03 3.07
N ARG A 36 0.81 10.35 4.33
CA ARG A 36 0.48 11.63 4.96
C ARG A 36 1.49 12.73 4.63
N GLN A 37 2.74 12.35 4.34
CA GLN A 37 3.80 13.29 4.02
C GLN A 37 3.95 13.47 2.51
N THR A 38 3.74 12.40 1.77
CA THR A 38 3.83 12.35 0.31
C THR A 38 2.51 11.79 -0.20
N PRO A 39 1.60 12.66 -0.68
CA PRO A 39 0.40 12.23 -1.35
C PRO A 39 0.74 11.29 -2.52
N ILE A 40 -0.03 10.23 -2.68
CA ILE A 40 0.09 9.32 -3.81
C ILE A 40 -0.44 10.05 -5.04
N ASP A 41 0.24 9.94 -6.17
CA ASP A 41 -0.27 10.45 -7.44
C ASP A 41 -1.15 9.40 -8.15
N MET A 42 -1.90 9.86 -9.14
CA MET A 42 -2.78 9.00 -9.93
C MET A 42 -2.03 7.82 -10.57
N GLN A 43 -0.82 8.07 -11.08
CA GLN A 43 -0.03 7.07 -11.79
C GLN A 43 0.47 5.96 -10.88
N THR A 44 0.95 6.30 -9.68
CA THR A 44 1.38 5.32 -8.67
C THR A 44 0.20 4.49 -8.20
N LEU A 45 -0.94 5.13 -7.92
CA LEU A 45 -2.13 4.41 -7.49
C LEU A 45 -2.65 3.47 -8.58
N GLN A 46 -2.67 3.91 -9.84
CA GLN A 46 -3.04 3.06 -10.97
C GLN A 46 -2.12 1.84 -11.07
N SER A 47 -0.79 2.03 -10.90
CA SER A 47 0.17 0.93 -10.90
C SER A 47 -0.11 -0.11 -9.79
N PHE A 48 -0.61 0.32 -8.63
CA PHE A 48 -1.01 -0.61 -7.58
C PHE A 48 -2.25 -1.42 -7.96
N VAL A 49 -3.24 -0.75 -8.55
CA VAL A 49 -4.47 -1.39 -9.03
C VAL A 49 -4.14 -2.39 -10.13
N ASP A 50 -3.28 -2.04 -11.08
CA ASP A 50 -2.87 -2.93 -12.16
C ASP A 50 -2.10 -4.15 -11.64
N GLY A 51 -1.31 -3.97 -10.57
CA GLY A 51 -0.51 -5.04 -9.96
C GLY A 51 -1.32 -6.02 -9.09
N VAL A 52 -2.29 -5.55 -8.30
CA VAL A 52 -3.01 -6.41 -7.33
C VAL A 52 -4.53 -6.40 -7.44
N GLY A 53 -5.10 -5.46 -8.18
CA GLY A 53 -6.54 -5.21 -8.26
C GLY A 53 -7.11 -4.47 -7.04
N TRP A 54 -8.27 -3.84 -7.24
CA TRP A 54 -8.98 -3.08 -6.21
C TRP A 54 -9.31 -3.90 -4.95
N ASP A 55 -9.69 -5.16 -5.11
CA ASP A 55 -10.11 -6.01 -4.00
C ASP A 55 -9.01 -6.23 -2.95
N LYS A 56 -7.76 -6.42 -3.42
CA LYS A 56 -6.59 -6.58 -2.54
C LYS A 56 -6.06 -5.25 -2.02
N LEU A 57 -6.15 -4.19 -2.84
CA LEU A 57 -5.64 -2.87 -2.52
C LEU A 57 -6.45 -2.19 -1.42
N ILE A 58 -7.78 -2.34 -1.42
CA ILE A 58 -8.66 -1.64 -0.49
C ILE A 58 -8.79 -2.37 0.84
N ASN A 59 -8.58 -1.64 1.93
CA ASN A 59 -8.81 -2.11 3.28
C ASN A 59 -10.30 -2.05 3.63
N LYS A 60 -11.05 -3.09 3.25
CA LYS A 60 -12.47 -3.26 3.59
C LYS A 60 -12.76 -3.28 5.09
N ARG A 61 -11.74 -3.46 5.94
CA ARG A 61 -11.88 -3.42 7.41
C ARG A 61 -11.64 -2.03 8.01
N SER A 62 -11.18 -1.06 7.22
CA SER A 62 -10.91 0.29 7.71
C SER A 62 -12.20 1.05 8.05
N THR A 63 -12.11 1.97 9.01
CA THR A 63 -13.21 2.89 9.33
C THR A 63 -13.57 3.75 8.12
N THR A 64 -12.58 4.20 7.35
CA THR A 64 -12.82 4.94 6.10
C THR A 64 -13.71 4.16 5.14
N TYR A 65 -13.42 2.88 4.89
CA TYR A 65 -14.27 2.05 4.02
C TYR A 65 -15.67 1.83 4.60
N ARG A 66 -15.79 1.65 5.91
CA ARG A 66 -17.09 1.49 6.58
C ARG A 66 -17.96 2.74 6.47
N ASN A 67 -17.34 3.92 6.48
CA ASN A 67 -18.00 5.22 6.37
C ASN A 67 -18.38 5.60 4.92
N LEU A 68 -17.90 4.86 3.92
CA LEU A 68 -18.31 5.06 2.53
C LEU A 68 -19.78 4.68 2.32
N SER A 69 -20.44 5.36 1.37
CA SER A 69 -21.77 4.98 0.91
C SER A 69 -21.74 3.62 0.20
N ASP A 70 -22.89 2.95 0.10
CA ASP A 70 -22.95 1.65 -0.61
C ASP A 70 -22.63 1.79 -2.11
N ASN A 71 -22.93 2.95 -2.70
CA ASN A 71 -22.54 3.26 -4.07
C ASN A 71 -21.01 3.36 -4.22
N ASP A 72 -20.34 4.06 -3.31
CA ASP A 72 -18.88 4.20 -3.34
C ASP A 72 -18.17 2.86 -3.08
N LYS A 73 -18.74 2.02 -2.20
CA LYS A 73 -18.21 0.68 -1.93
C LYS A 73 -18.27 -0.23 -3.15
N GLN A 74 -19.29 -0.06 -4.01
CA GLN A 74 -19.45 -0.80 -5.27
C GLN A 74 -18.58 -0.21 -6.38
N ASN A 75 -18.37 1.11 -6.38
CA ASN A 75 -17.65 1.84 -7.41
C ASN A 75 -16.42 2.56 -6.84
N ILE A 76 -15.46 1.80 -6.31
CA ILE A 76 -14.19 2.39 -5.87
C ILE A 76 -13.43 2.92 -7.09
N THR A 77 -13.13 4.20 -7.09
CA THR A 77 -12.37 4.88 -8.14
C THR A 77 -11.00 5.33 -7.66
N ILE A 78 -10.12 5.64 -8.61
CA ILE A 78 -8.83 6.28 -8.35
C ILE A 78 -9.04 7.59 -7.58
N GLN A 79 -9.95 8.44 -8.04
CA GLN A 79 -10.22 9.74 -7.41
C GLN A 79 -10.65 9.59 -5.95
N LEU A 80 -11.63 8.73 -5.67
CA LEU A 80 -12.09 8.46 -4.30
C LEU A 80 -10.94 8.01 -3.39
N THR A 81 -10.05 7.19 -3.92
CA THR A 81 -8.92 6.63 -3.17
C THR A 81 -7.79 7.65 -2.98
N LEU A 82 -7.57 8.55 -3.95
CA LEU A 82 -6.64 9.68 -3.81
C LEU A 82 -7.13 10.68 -2.76
N GLU A 83 -8.43 10.94 -2.70
CA GLU A 83 -9.05 11.77 -1.67
C GLU A 83 -9.00 11.10 -0.29
N ASN A 84 -9.03 9.76 -0.25
CA ASN A 84 -9.05 8.97 0.98
C ASN A 84 -7.93 7.90 1.00
N PRO A 85 -6.65 8.29 1.09
CA PRO A 85 -5.53 7.34 1.01
C PRO A 85 -5.51 6.32 2.17
N THR A 86 -6.25 6.58 3.25
CA THR A 86 -6.44 5.61 4.35
C THR A 86 -7.26 4.39 3.95
N LEU A 87 -7.99 4.43 2.83
CA LEU A 87 -8.65 3.29 2.21
C LEU A 87 -7.64 2.24 1.74
N ILE A 88 -6.43 2.65 1.39
CA ILE A 88 -5.41 1.73 0.90
C ILE A 88 -4.91 0.87 2.06
N LYS A 89 -4.89 -0.44 1.82
CA LYS A 89 -4.34 -1.43 2.74
C LYS A 89 -2.82 -1.28 2.79
N ARG A 90 -2.28 -1.38 4.00
CA ARG A 90 -0.90 -1.00 4.32
C ARG A 90 -0.16 -2.16 4.99
N PRO A 91 1.15 -2.34 4.76
CA PRO A 91 2.00 -1.68 3.75
C PRO A 91 1.60 -2.00 2.32
N VAL A 92 1.95 -1.15 1.35
CA VAL A 92 2.07 -1.53 -0.06
C VAL A 92 3.55 -1.59 -0.40
N LEU A 93 4.03 -2.71 -0.92
CA LEU A 93 5.42 -2.90 -1.32
C LEU A 93 5.48 -3.00 -2.85
N VAL A 94 6.30 -2.17 -3.46
CA VAL A 94 6.56 -2.18 -4.90
C VAL A 94 7.98 -2.69 -5.12
N THR A 95 8.08 -3.80 -5.84
CA THR A 95 9.33 -4.48 -6.17
C THR A 95 9.43 -4.63 -7.68
N GLU A 96 10.59 -5.09 -8.18
CA GLU A 96 10.73 -5.47 -9.59
C GLU A 96 9.76 -6.58 -10.01
N ASN A 97 9.44 -7.48 -9.07
CA ASN A 97 8.58 -8.63 -9.27
C ASN A 97 7.08 -8.27 -9.18
N GLY A 98 6.75 -7.00 -8.92
CA GLY A 98 5.38 -6.51 -8.84
C GLY A 98 5.03 -5.86 -7.50
N VAL A 99 3.71 -5.70 -7.28
CA VAL A 99 3.14 -5.01 -6.13
C VAL A 99 2.57 -6.01 -5.13
N MET A 100 2.86 -5.80 -3.84
CA MET A 100 2.35 -6.61 -2.74
C MET A 100 1.61 -5.70 -1.75
N VAL A 101 0.49 -6.18 -1.22
CA VAL A 101 -0.35 -5.40 -0.30
C VAL A 101 -0.58 -6.15 1.01
N GLY A 102 -0.29 -5.47 2.11
CA GLY A 102 -0.20 -6.03 3.45
C GLY A 102 1.17 -6.65 3.71
N PHE A 103 1.49 -6.81 5.01
CA PHE A 103 2.69 -7.53 5.42
C PHE A 103 2.37 -9.00 5.67
N SER A 104 3.18 -9.88 5.10
CA SER A 104 3.25 -11.29 5.45
C SER A 104 4.65 -11.79 5.17
N GLU A 105 5.27 -12.49 6.14
CA GLU A 105 6.63 -13.01 6.03
C GLU A 105 6.81 -13.90 4.79
N LYS A 106 5.78 -14.71 4.46
CA LYS A 106 5.77 -15.56 3.26
C LYS A 106 5.90 -14.77 1.97
N THR A 107 5.26 -13.60 1.91
CA THR A 107 5.23 -12.76 0.71
C THR A 107 6.46 -11.84 0.65
N TYR A 108 7.10 -11.59 1.79
CA TYR A 108 8.29 -10.73 1.90
C TYR A 108 9.61 -11.50 1.75
N THR A 109 9.56 -12.79 1.43
CA THR A 109 10.77 -13.56 1.06
C THR A 109 11.15 -13.19 -0.37
N ILE A 110 11.91 -12.11 -0.53
CA ILE A 110 12.38 -11.53 -1.80
C ILE A 110 13.86 -11.78 -1.98
#